data_AF-A0A3C0IWH0-F1
#
_entry.id   AF-A0A3C0IWH0-F1
#
_cell.length_a   1.000
_cell.length_b   1.000
_cell.length_c   1.000
_cell.angle_alpha   90.00
_cell.angle_beta   90.00
_cell.angle_gamma   90.00
#
_symmetry.space_group_name_H-M   'P 1'
#
loop_
_entity.id
_entity.type
_entity.pdbx_description
1 polymer ?
#
loop_
_entity_poly.entity_id
_entity_poly.type
_entity_poly.pdbx_seq_one_letter_code
_entity_poly.pdbx_strand_id
1 'polypeptide(L)'
;MRSYESLVKHEGNSALFAAVEISIVSTLAGRPVHVHAEGVRGTGKTTIMRAAAGILPVIERIAGCEHNCRPWAPHCPSHRGAPPARLRDVGTEFVPMPFLEISHSARLGTVVGSIDLARVV
;
A
#
# COMPACT_ATOMS: atom_id res chain seq x y z
N MET A 1 4.55 -9.90 16.08
CA MET A 1 4.16 -8.49 16.28
C MET A 1 2.80 -8.46 16.95
N ARG A 2 2.49 -7.49 17.82
CA ARG A 2 1.15 -7.39 18.42
C ARG A 2 0.11 -7.10 17.33
N SER A 3 -1.07 -7.70 17.41
CA SER A 3 -2.16 -7.42 16.47
C SER A 3 -2.64 -5.98 16.67
N TYR A 4 -3.15 -5.35 15.61
CA TYR A 4 -3.66 -3.98 15.66
C TYR A 4 -4.72 -3.79 16.77
N GLU A 5 -5.62 -4.76 16.91
CA GLU A 5 -6.68 -4.78 17.92
C GLU A 5 -6.15 -4.92 19.36
N SER A 6 -4.97 -5.52 19.55
CA SER A 6 -4.35 -5.69 20.86
C SER A 6 -3.55 -4.47 21.34
N LEU A 7 -3.44 -3.42 20.52
CA LEU A 7 -2.75 -2.19 20.91
C LEU A 7 -3.61 -1.35 21.86
N VAL A 8 -2.98 -0.75 22.87
CA VAL A 8 -3.66 0.13 23.81
C VAL A 8 -4.02 1.45 23.13
N LYS A 9 -5.33 1.69 22.98
CA LYS A 9 -5.89 2.97 22.54
C LYS A 9 -6.16 3.86 23.75
N HIS A 10 -5.67 5.09 23.74
CA HIS A 10 -5.90 6.09 24.77
C HIS A 10 -6.01 7.48 24.12
N GLU A 11 -6.39 8.50 24.89
CA GLU A 11 -6.68 9.84 24.37
C GLU A 11 -5.55 10.38 23.48
N GLY A 12 -4.30 10.34 23.97
CA GLY A 12 -3.13 10.83 23.23
C GLY A 12 -2.74 10.09 21.95
N ASN A 13 -3.33 8.93 21.62
CA ASN A 13 -3.04 8.21 20.36
C ASN A 13 -4.29 7.90 19.52
N SER A 14 -5.49 8.13 20.05
CA SER A 14 -6.78 7.84 19.41
C SER A 14 -6.91 8.44 18.01
N ALA A 15 -6.48 9.70 17.83
CA ALA A 15 -6.52 10.39 16.55
C ALA A 15 -5.64 9.72 15.48
N LEU A 16 -4.51 9.12 15.87
CA LEU A 16 -3.64 8.41 14.94
C LEU A 16 -4.28 7.10 14.46
N PHE A 17 -4.92 6.34 15.35
CA PHE A 17 -5.68 5.14 14.96
C PHE A 17 -6.79 5.50 13.95
N ALA A 18 -7.57 6.54 14.24
CA ALA A 18 -8.62 7.01 13.35
C ALA A 18 -8.06 7.45 11.98
N ALA A 19 -6.97 8.23 11.96
CA ALA A 19 -6.34 8.66 10.71
C ALA A 19 -5.83 7.48 9.86
N VAL A 20 -5.25 6.46 10.49
CA VAL A 20 -4.79 5.24 9.81
C VAL A 20 -5.97 4.45 9.24
N GLU A 21 -7.03 4.23 10.03
CA GLU A 21 -8.25 3.55 9.59
C GLU A 21 -8.91 4.27 8.41
N ILE A 22 -9.03 5.60 8.48
CA ILE A 22 -9.54 6.45 7.39
C ILE A 22 -8.65 6.29 6.15
N SER A 23 -7.32 6.32 6.29
CA SER A 23 -6.38 6.15 5.18
C SER A 23 -6.56 4.80 4.47
N ILE A 24 -6.76 3.71 5.22
CA ILE A 24 -6.99 2.37 4.67
C ILE A 24 -8.28 2.33 3.85
N VAL A 25 -9.40 2.79 4.44
CA VAL A 25 -10.70 2.81 3.77
C VAL A 25 -10.68 3.72 2.53
N SER A 26 -10.04 4.87 2.63
CA SER A 26 -9.94 5.83 1.53
C SER A 26 -9.09 5.29 0.37
N THR A 27 -8.03 4.53 0.68
CA THR A 27 -7.23 3.79 -0.31
C THR A 27 -8.07 2.72 -1.02
N LEU A 28 -8.87 1.95 -0.28
CA LEU A 28 -9.78 0.96 -0.86
C LEU A 28 -10.80 1.64 -1.80
N ALA A 29 -11.34 2.79 -1.38
CA ALA A 29 -12.26 3.60 -2.18
C ALA A 29 -11.62 4.31 -3.40
N GLY A 30 -10.30 4.20 -3.59
CA GLY A 30 -9.59 4.83 -4.71
C GLY A 30 -9.38 6.34 -4.54
N ARG A 31 -9.46 6.85 -3.31
CA ARG A 31 -9.24 8.25 -2.94
C ARG A 31 -8.23 8.33 -1.78
N PRO A 32 -6.95 7.98 -2.00
CA PRO A 32 -5.97 7.85 -0.93
C PRO A 32 -5.82 9.16 -0.13
N VAL A 33 -5.67 9.03 1.18
CA VAL A 33 -5.43 10.14 2.12
C VAL A 33 -4.03 9.97 2.70
N HIS A 34 -3.25 11.05 2.69
CA HIS A 34 -1.92 11.05 3.30
C HIS A 34 -2.01 11.37 4.79
N VAL A 35 -1.30 10.60 5.61
CA VAL A 35 -1.23 10.80 7.06
C VAL A 35 0.17 11.28 7.45
N HIS A 36 0.23 12.44 8.10
CA HIS A 36 1.43 12.92 8.78
C HIS A 36 1.23 12.72 10.28
N ALA A 37 2.12 11.97 10.93
CA ALA A 37 2.11 11.75 12.38
C ALA A 37 3.34 12.38 13.06
N GLU A 38 3.12 13.45 13.82
CA GLU A 38 4.15 14.11 14.63
C GLU A 38 4.04 13.75 16.12
N GLY A 39 5.13 13.91 16.87
CA GLY A 39 5.14 13.73 18.33
C GLY A 39 6.45 13.15 18.85
N VAL A 40 6.60 13.12 20.18
CA VAL A 40 7.84 12.69 20.86
C VAL A 40 8.24 11.25 20.50
N ARG A 41 9.54 10.93 20.57
CA ARG A 41 10.02 9.56 20.40
C ARG A 41 9.40 8.64 21.46
N GLY A 42 9.14 7.38 21.10
CA GLY A 42 8.56 6.40 22.02
C GLY A 42 7.03 6.42 22.13
N THR A 43 6.32 7.32 21.45
CA THR A 43 4.84 7.36 21.47
C THR A 43 4.15 6.29 20.61
N GLY A 44 4.88 5.27 20.14
CA GLY A 44 4.29 4.13 19.42
C GLY A 44 3.80 4.40 17.99
N LYS A 45 4.07 5.57 17.39
CA LYS A 45 3.62 5.92 16.01
C LYS A 45 3.91 4.82 14.98
N THR A 46 5.18 4.41 14.87
CA THR A 46 5.60 3.35 13.95
C THR A 46 5.01 2.00 14.33
N THR A 47 4.81 1.73 15.62
CA THR A 47 4.17 0.50 16.11
C THR A 47 2.72 0.40 15.63
N ILE A 48 1.97 1.51 15.70
CA ILE A 48 0.59 1.59 15.20
C ILE A 48 0.57 1.38 13.68
N MET A 49 1.42 2.10 12.94
CA MET A 49 1.52 1.98 11.47
C MET A 49 1.84 0.54 11.03
N ARG A 50 2.80 -0.11 11.70
CA ARG A 50 3.18 -1.50 11.42
C ARG A 50 2.07 -2.48 11.73
N ALA A 51 1.42 -2.32 12.89
CA ALA A 51 0.31 -3.19 13.28
C ALA A 51 -0.86 -3.08 12.28
N ALA A 52 -1.05 -1.90 11.68
CA ALA A 52 -2.10 -1.68 10.69
C ALA A 52 -1.97 -2.57 9.45
N ALA A 53 -0.76 -3.05 9.12
CA ALA A 53 -0.55 -4.05 8.07
C ALA A 53 -1.41 -5.32 8.27
N GLY A 54 -1.72 -5.66 9.53
CA GLY A 54 -2.55 -6.82 9.88
C GLY A 54 -4.05 -6.62 9.70
N ILE A 55 -4.53 -5.38 9.47
CA ILE A 55 -5.94 -5.08 9.22
C ILE A 55 -6.20 -4.55 7.80
N LEU A 56 -5.19 -4.59 6.93
CA LEU A 56 -5.35 -4.18 5.55
C LEU A 56 -6.32 -5.13 4.82
N PRO A 57 -7.25 -4.60 4.03
CA PRO A 57 -8.23 -5.43 3.32
C PRO A 57 -7.54 -6.23 2.20
N VAL A 58 -8.16 -7.35 1.84
CA VAL A 58 -7.83 -8.06 0.61
C VAL A 58 -8.35 -7.23 -0.57
N ILE A 59 -7.56 -7.08 -1.62
CA ILE A 59 -7.88 -6.33 -2.83
C ILE A 59 -7.91 -7.24 -4.05
N GLU A 60 -8.79 -6.91 -4.99
CA GLU A 60 -8.77 -7.52 -6.33
C GLU A 60 -7.77 -6.79 -7.22
N ARG A 61 -6.91 -7.53 -7.91
CA ARG A 61 -5.98 -7.01 -8.92
C ARG A 61 -5.96 -7.91 -10.16
N ILE A 62 -5.46 -7.37 -11.27
CA ILE A 62 -5.11 -8.18 -12.45
C ILE A 62 -4.03 -9.19 -12.04
N ALA A 63 -4.22 -10.46 -12.43
CA ALA A 63 -3.33 -11.55 -12.04
C ALA A 63 -1.87 -11.27 -12.42
N GLY A 64 -0.96 -11.41 -11.45
CA GLY A 64 0.48 -11.22 -11.67
C GLY A 64 0.92 -9.77 -11.92
N CYS A 65 0.04 -8.78 -11.73
CA CYS A 65 0.41 -7.39 -11.93
C CYS A 65 1.29 -6.85 -10.79
N GLU A 66 2.55 -6.54 -11.10
CA GLU A 66 3.52 -5.93 -10.17
C GLU A 66 3.05 -4.58 -9.60
N HIS A 67 2.20 -3.88 -10.33
CA HIS A 67 1.69 -2.56 -9.99
C HIS A 67 0.31 -2.61 -9.29
N ASN A 68 -0.22 -3.81 -9.01
CA ASN A 68 -1.54 -4.01 -8.40
C ASN A 68 -2.69 -3.31 -9.14
N CYS A 69 -2.63 -3.31 -10.47
CA CYS A 69 -3.66 -2.69 -11.32
C CYS A 69 -5.04 -3.29 -11.04
N ARG A 70 -6.04 -2.42 -10.79
CA ARG A 70 -7.44 -2.83 -10.65
C ARG A 70 -8.01 -3.22 -12.03
N PRO A 71 -8.81 -4.29 -12.14
CA PRO A 71 -9.36 -4.74 -13.43
C PRO A 71 -10.23 -3.67 -14.12
N TRP A 72 -10.97 -2.87 -13.35
CA TRP A 72 -11.84 -1.80 -13.85
C TRP A 72 -11.13 -0.44 -14.04
N ALA A 73 -9.89 -0.30 -13.56
CA ALA A 73 -9.14 0.95 -13.65
C ALA A 73 -7.62 0.66 -13.74
N PRO A 74 -7.15 0.02 -14.83
CA PRO A 74 -5.73 -0.27 -15.01
C PRO A 74 -4.93 1.00 -15.26
N HIS A 75 -3.82 1.18 -14.53
CA HIS A 75 -2.98 2.38 -14.62
C HIS A 75 -1.54 2.12 -15.10
N CYS A 76 -1.06 0.88 -14.92
CA CYS A 76 0.32 0.49 -15.21
C CYS A 76 0.60 0.37 -16.72
N PRO A 77 1.86 0.55 -17.16
CA PRO A 77 2.21 0.49 -18.59
C PRO A 77 1.77 -0.78 -19.31
N SER A 78 1.77 -1.93 -18.64
CA SER A 78 1.40 -3.23 -19.22
C SER A 78 -0.12 -3.41 -19.42
N HIS A 79 -0.95 -2.68 -18.68
CA HIS A 79 -2.42 -2.86 -18.70
C HIS A 79 -3.19 -1.61 -19.11
N ARG A 80 -2.57 -0.43 -19.07
CA ARG A 80 -3.19 0.81 -19.49
C ARG A 80 -3.53 0.73 -20.98
N GLY A 81 -4.81 0.81 -21.30
CA GLY A 81 -5.31 0.72 -22.67
C GLY A 81 -5.40 -0.72 -23.23
N ALA A 82 -5.16 -1.74 -22.41
CA ALA A 82 -5.38 -3.12 -22.83
C ALA A 82 -6.88 -3.37 -23.11
N PRO A 83 -7.22 -4.10 -24.19
CA PRO A 83 -8.61 -4.40 -24.50
C PRO A 83 -9.23 -5.28 -23.42
N PRO A 84 -10.53 -5.13 -23.11
CA PRO A 84 -11.20 -5.92 -22.07
C PRO A 84 -11.08 -7.43 -22.25
N ALA A 85 -11.02 -7.93 -23.50
CA ALA A 85 -10.81 -9.36 -23.78
C ALA A 85 -9.48 -9.86 -23.20
N ARG A 86 -8.38 -9.13 -23.47
CA ARG A 86 -7.05 -9.47 -22.94
C ARG A 86 -7.02 -9.46 -21.40
N LEU A 87 -7.70 -8.50 -20.78
CA LEU A 87 -7.77 -8.44 -19.31
C LEU A 87 -8.56 -9.61 -18.72
N ARG A 88 -9.60 -10.09 -19.43
CA ARG A 88 -10.34 -11.31 -19.04
C ARG A 88 -9.50 -12.57 -19.18
N ASP A 89 -8.70 -12.66 -20.24
CA ASP A 89 -7.82 -13.82 -20.48
C ASP A 89 -6.72 -13.94 -19.41
N VAL A 90 -6.15 -12.80 -18.98
CA VAL A 90 -5.19 -12.77 -17.86
C VAL A 90 -5.87 -13.10 -16.54
N GLY A 91 -7.12 -12.66 -16.37
CA GLY A 91 -7.90 -12.89 -15.16
C GLY A 91 -7.52 -11.96 -14.00
N THR A 92 -8.15 -12.21 -12.86
CA THR A 92 -7.98 -11.42 -11.63
C THR A 92 -7.67 -12.34 -10.45
N GLU A 93 -7.03 -11.78 -9.44
CA GLU A 93 -6.72 -12.48 -8.20
C GLU A 93 -6.97 -11.57 -6.99
N PHE A 94 -7.25 -12.20 -5.85
CA PHE A 94 -7.39 -11.52 -4.57
C PHE A 94 -6.09 -11.66 -3.79
N VAL A 95 -5.49 -10.53 -3.41
CA VAL A 95 -4.24 -10.49 -2.63
C VAL A 95 -4.40 -9.59 -1.42
N PRO A 96 -3.64 -9.83 -0.33
CA PRO A 96 -3.53 -8.85 0.75
C PRO A 96 -3.06 -7.51 0.17
N MET A 97 -3.71 -6.41 0.56
CA MET A 97 -3.23 -5.09 0.17
C MET A 97 -1.78 -4.91 0.63
N PRO A 98 -0.87 -4.49 -0.27
CA PRO A 98 0.55 -4.44 0.04
C PRO A 98 0.85 -3.36 1.07
N PHE A 99 1.70 -3.71 2.04
CA PHE A 99 2.29 -2.79 3.01
C PHE A 99 3.79 -2.74 2.77
N LEU A 100 4.32 -1.56 2.44
CA LEU A 100 5.74 -1.36 2.16
C LEU A 100 6.29 -0.26 3.08
N GLU A 101 7.45 -0.53 3.67
CA GLU A 101 8.20 0.46 4.43
C GLU A 101 9.41 0.94 3.62
N ILE A 102 9.58 2.25 3.57
CA ILE A 102 10.77 2.87 2.97
C ILE A 102 11.76 3.17 4.09
N SER A 103 12.92 2.52 4.04
CA SER A 103 14.02 2.79 4.97
C SER A 103 14.54 4.22 4.81
N HIS A 104 15.04 4.81 5.89
CA HIS A 104 15.78 6.07 5.83
C HIS A 104 17.06 5.98 4.99
N SER A 105 17.62 4.77 4.86
CA SER A 105 18.79 4.48 4.00
C SER A 105 18.44 4.06 2.57
N ALA A 106 17.14 4.11 2.20
CA ALA A 106 16.71 3.72 0.86
C ALA A 106 17.34 4.64 -0.20
N ARG A 107 17.82 4.04 -1.29
CA ARG A 107 18.36 4.77 -2.44
C ARG A 107 17.22 5.14 -3.38
N LEU A 108 17.35 6.24 -4.11
CA LEU A 108 16.35 6.65 -5.09
C LEU A 108 15.99 5.50 -6.04
N GLY A 109 16.99 4.83 -6.62
CA GLY A 109 16.78 3.69 -7.54
C GLY A 109 16.09 2.48 -6.93
N THR A 110 16.09 2.33 -5.59
CA THR A 110 15.33 1.27 -4.91
C THR A 110 13.86 1.64 -4.66
N VAL A 111 13.54 2.94 -4.67
CA VAL A 111 12.18 3.45 -4.46
C VAL A 111 11.45 3.63 -5.80
N VAL A 112 12.10 4.26 -6.78
CA VAL A 112 11.47 4.57 -8.09
C VAL A 112 11.81 3.55 -9.17
N GLY A 113 12.72 2.60 -8.89
CA GLY A 113 13.32 1.72 -9.88
C GLY A 113 14.57 2.32 -10.53
N SER A 114 15.36 1.47 -11.18
CA SER A 114 16.59 1.85 -11.89
C SER A 114 16.70 1.08 -13.20
N ILE A 115 17.43 1.63 -14.16
CA ILE A 115 17.69 1.00 -15.46
C ILE A 115 19.16 0.58 -15.52
N ASP A 116 19.42 -0.67 -15.87
CA ASP A 116 20.77 -1.18 -16.13
C ASP A 116 21.16 -0.87 -17.58
N LEU A 117 21.91 0.21 -17.78
CA LEU A 117 22.31 0.67 -19.11
C LEU A 117 23.16 -0.36 -19.88
N ALA A 118 23.92 -1.21 -19.19
CA ALA A 118 24.73 -2.24 -19.84
C ALA A 118 23.88 -3.34 -20.51
N ARG A 119 22.59 -3.45 -20.17
CA ARG A 119 21.64 -4.39 -20.78
C ARG A 119 20.77 -3.77 -21.88
N VAL A 120 20.87 -2.45 -22.08
CA VAL A 120 20.04 -1.70 -23.02
C VAL A 120 20.80 -1.36 -24.32
N VAL A 121 22.12 -1.62 -24.33
CA VAL A 121 23.00 -1.56 -25.51
C VAL A 121 23.07 -2.96 -26.14
#